data_AF-A0A564XXR3-F1
#
_entry.id   AF-A0A564XXR3-F1
#
_cell.length_a   1.000
_cell.length_b   1.000
_cell.length_c   1.000
_cell.angle_alpha   90.00
_cell.angle_beta   90.00
_cell.angle_gamma   90.00
#
_symmetry.space_group_name_H-M   'P 1'
#
loop_
_entity.id
_entity.type
_entity.pdbx_description
1 polymer ?
#
loop_
_entity_poly.entity_id
_entity_poly.type
_entity_poly.pdbx_seq_one_letter_code
_entity_poly.pdbx_strand_id
1 'polypeptide(L)'
;YSLSWSNNGRLAVASRDKRLAIFDVDRGEKKPVVLMPCHQGSKPWRAVFVDDSTVVTVGFGLEGSKEVAIWDLTNSSSPLERIRCNQSYGSVIMNYYRGNRFFFLSGRGDNGIQVYKYNNRSMNIVGQFQSPHPFRDICWMPQEYLDSNSHEIGRCFRLFLPDTSVVLSTGSRRR
;
A
#
# COMPACT_ATOMS: atom_id res chain seq x y z
N TYR A 1 -8.97 -4.81 -4.39
CA TYR A 1 -9.62 -4.33 -3.16
C TYR A 1 -8.56 -4.32 -2.07
N SER A 2 -8.55 -3.29 -1.24
CA SER A 2 -7.66 -3.18 -0.07
C SER A 2 -8.52 -2.84 1.14
N LEU A 3 -8.19 -3.42 2.29
CA LEU A 3 -8.86 -3.17 3.56
C LEU A 3 -7.82 -2.69 4.57
N SER A 4 -8.20 -1.77 5.45
CA SER A 4 -7.36 -1.33 6.56
C SER A 4 -8.24 -0.94 7.75
N TRP A 5 -7.83 -1.36 8.95
CA TRP A 5 -8.48 -1.02 10.20
C TRP A 5 -7.77 0.16 10.87
N SER A 6 -8.55 1.06 11.46
CA SER A 6 -8.08 2.05 12.43
C SER A 6 -8.04 1.43 13.83
N ASN A 7 -7.56 2.18 14.83
CA ASN A 7 -7.58 1.69 16.22
C ASN A 7 -8.96 1.81 16.86
N ASN A 8 -9.80 2.73 16.36
CA ASN A 8 -11.15 2.96 16.86
C ASN A 8 -12.26 2.17 16.12
N GLY A 9 -11.92 1.01 15.54
CA GLY A 9 -12.93 0.14 14.92
C GLY A 9 -13.48 0.59 13.57
N ARG A 10 -12.85 1.57 12.91
CA ARG A 10 -13.21 1.97 11.55
C ARG A 10 -12.50 1.11 10.51
N LEU A 11 -13.22 0.82 9.42
CA LEU A 11 -12.73 0.04 8.30
C LEU A 11 -12.68 0.90 7.04
N ALA A 12 -11.49 1.03 6.46
CA ALA A 12 -11.26 1.65 5.16
C ALA A 12 -11.33 0.58 4.07
N VAL A 13 -12.13 0.83 3.04
CA VAL A 13 -12.32 -0.05 1.89
C VAL A 13 -11.93 0.69 0.62
N ALA A 14 -10.81 0.27 0.01
CA ALA A 14 -10.39 0.75 -1.30
C ALA A 14 -10.98 -0.13 -2.41
N SER A 15 -11.83 0.47 -3.24
CA SER A 15 -12.63 -0.24 -4.24
C SER A 15 -12.23 0.09 -5.69
N ARG A 16 -12.55 -0.82 -6.61
CA ARG A 16 -12.27 -0.70 -8.06
C ARG A 16 -13.12 0.38 -8.74
N ASP A 17 -14.21 0.82 -8.11
CA ASP A 17 -15.05 1.94 -8.53
C ASP A 17 -14.40 3.32 -8.25
N LYS A 18 -13.11 3.34 -7.92
CA LYS A 18 -12.30 4.55 -7.69
C LYS A 18 -12.69 5.34 -6.43
N ARG A 19 -13.43 4.71 -5.51
CA ARG A 19 -13.88 5.33 -4.25
C ARG A 19 -13.24 4.71 -3.02
N LEU A 20 -12.95 5.55 -2.04
CA LEU A 20 -12.65 5.14 -0.67
C LEU A 20 -13.94 5.20 0.15
N ALA A 21 -14.30 4.10 0.78
CA ALA A 21 -15.40 4.04 1.73
C ALA A 21 -14.86 3.77 3.13
N ILE A 22 -15.28 4.54 4.11
CA ILE A 22 -14.97 4.34 5.53
C ILE A 22 -16.24 3.91 6.24
N PHE A 23 -16.18 2.78 6.93
CA PHE A 23 -17.26 2.27 7.77
C PHE A 23 -16.87 2.41 9.24
N ASP A 24 -17.83 2.77 10.07
CA ASP A 24 -17.72 2.71 11.53
C ASP A 24 -18.47 1.45 11.96
N VAL A 25 -17.73 0.37 12.23
CA VAL A 25 -18.30 -0.97 12.36
C VAL A 25 -19.10 -1.11 13.65
N ASP A 26 -18.71 -0.38 14.70
CA ASP A 26 -19.39 -0.39 16.00
C ASP A 26 -20.80 0.22 15.92
N ARG A 27 -21.06 1.10 14.93
CA ARG A 27 -22.41 1.64 14.69
C ARG A 27 -23.37 0.62 14.10
N GLY A 28 -22.87 -0.47 13.53
CA GLY A 28 -23.70 -1.50 12.88
C GLY A 28 -24.44 -1.03 11.62
N GLU A 29 -24.11 0.16 11.10
CA GLU A 29 -24.75 0.71 9.91
C GLU A 29 -24.18 0.10 8.62
N LYS A 30 -25.05 -0.14 7.62
CA LYS A 30 -24.62 -0.64 6.31
C LYS A 30 -24.02 0.43 5.40
N LYS A 31 -24.17 1.71 5.76
CA LYS A 31 -23.71 2.84 4.95
C LYS A 31 -22.34 3.31 5.45
N PRO A 32 -21.43 3.70 4.56
CA PRO A 32 -20.16 4.27 4.97
C PRO A 32 -20.39 5.64 5.63
N VAL A 33 -19.64 5.92 6.70
CA VAL A 33 -19.60 7.24 7.36
C VAL A 33 -18.85 8.28 6.53
N VAL A 34 -17.93 7.83 5.67
CA VAL A 34 -17.27 8.67 4.66
C VAL A 34 -17.21 7.91 3.34
N LEU A 35 -17.63 8.55 2.26
CA LEU A 35 -17.51 8.01 0.90
C LEU A 35 -16.97 9.11 -0.02
N MET A 36 -15.79 8.89 -0.61
CA MET A 36 -15.12 9.91 -1.40
C MET A 36 -14.48 9.31 -2.67
N PRO A 37 -14.41 10.06 -3.78
CA PRO A 37 -13.56 9.69 -4.91
C PRO A 37 -12.08 9.73 -4.49
N CYS A 38 -11.26 8.83 -5.04
CA CYS A 38 -9.85 8.73 -4.71
C CYS A 38 -9.00 8.71 -5.99
N HIS A 39 -8.25 7.63 -6.23
CA HIS A 39 -7.40 7.49 -7.42
C HIS A 39 -8.22 7.25 -8.68
N GLN A 40 -7.89 7.96 -9.76
CA GLN A 40 -8.67 7.92 -11.01
C GLN A 40 -8.14 6.93 -12.04
N GLY A 41 -6.96 6.36 -11.81
CA GLY A 41 -6.36 5.32 -12.64
C GLY A 41 -7.15 4.01 -12.63
N SER A 42 -6.90 3.16 -13.63
CA SER A 42 -7.56 1.87 -13.81
C SER A 42 -6.95 0.72 -12.99
N LYS A 43 -5.76 0.94 -12.42
CA LYS A 43 -5.00 -0.08 -11.70
C LYS A 43 -5.45 -0.19 -10.23
N PRO A 44 -5.27 -1.37 -9.60
CA PRO A 44 -5.53 -1.53 -8.18
C PRO A 44 -4.71 -0.56 -7.33
N TRP A 45 -5.34 -0.05 -6.28
CA TRP A 45 -4.76 0.88 -5.31
C TRP A 45 -5.03 0.37 -3.89
N ARG A 46 -4.33 0.94 -2.90
CA ARG A 46 -4.41 0.57 -1.49
C ARG A 46 -4.66 1.79 -0.61
N ALA A 47 -5.16 1.53 0.59
CA ALA A 47 -5.40 2.51 1.63
C ALA A 47 -4.92 1.95 2.97
N VAL A 48 -4.37 2.82 3.83
CA VAL A 48 -4.00 2.48 5.20
C VAL A 48 -4.29 3.65 6.13
N PHE A 49 -4.86 3.37 7.30
CA PHE A 49 -4.97 4.35 8.37
C PHE A 49 -3.59 4.65 8.96
N VAL A 50 -3.26 5.93 9.08
CA VAL A 50 -2.07 6.40 9.83
C VAL A 50 -2.44 6.88 11.24
N ASP A 51 -3.69 7.30 11.40
CA ASP A 51 -4.36 7.57 12.67
C ASP A 51 -5.88 7.38 12.47
N ASP A 52 -6.70 7.71 13.46
CA ASP A 52 -8.15 7.43 13.43
C ASP A 52 -8.96 8.42 12.55
N SER A 53 -8.30 9.48 12.08
CA SER A 53 -8.87 10.55 11.26
C SER A 53 -8.19 10.71 9.90
N THR A 54 -7.05 10.05 9.68
CA THR A 54 -6.22 10.24 8.49
C THR A 54 -5.92 8.91 7.80
N VAL A 55 -6.12 8.90 6.49
CA VAL A 55 -5.82 7.75 5.63
C VAL A 55 -4.79 8.14 4.58
N VAL A 56 -3.80 7.29 4.38
CA VAL A 56 -2.87 7.37 3.25
C VAL A 56 -3.30 6.36 2.20
N THR A 57 -3.41 6.80 0.95
CA THR A 57 -3.75 5.96 -0.19
C THR A 57 -2.60 5.95 -1.18
N VAL A 58 -2.39 4.81 -1.82
CA VAL A 58 -1.42 4.66 -2.91
C VAL A 58 -2.08 4.00 -4.09
N GLY A 59 -2.03 4.67 -5.23
CA GLY A 59 -2.72 4.26 -6.44
C GLY A 59 -2.12 4.90 -7.67
N PHE A 60 -2.97 5.17 -8.66
CA PHE A 60 -2.53 5.72 -9.94
C PHE A 60 -3.40 6.89 -10.36
N GLY A 61 -2.77 7.92 -10.91
CA GLY A 61 -3.43 9.04 -11.55
C GLY A 61 -4.06 8.63 -12.89
N LEU A 62 -4.77 9.58 -13.51
CA LEU A 62 -5.37 9.39 -14.84
C LEU A 62 -4.29 9.15 -15.91
N GLU A 63 -3.15 9.81 -15.74
CA GLU A 63 -1.95 9.68 -16.57
C GLU A 63 -1.23 8.34 -16.39
N GLY A 64 -1.69 7.49 -15.47
CA GLY A 64 -1.10 6.17 -15.20
C GLY A 64 0.17 6.21 -14.33
N SER A 65 0.55 7.38 -13.82
CA SER A 65 1.64 7.55 -12.85
C SER A 65 1.20 7.02 -11.47
N LYS A 66 2.10 6.35 -10.75
CA LYS A 66 1.85 5.93 -9.37
C LYS A 66 1.90 7.17 -8.47
N GLU A 67 0.97 7.26 -7.52
CA GLU A 67 0.86 8.43 -6.63
C GLU A 67 0.45 8.02 -5.22
N VAL A 68 0.93 8.78 -4.24
CA VAL A 68 0.52 8.73 -2.83
C VAL A 68 -0.39 9.92 -2.56
N ALA A 69 -1.48 9.73 -1.82
CA ALA A 69 -2.33 10.82 -1.36
C ALA A 69 -2.67 10.67 0.14
N ILE A 70 -2.70 11.78 0.86
CA ILE A 70 -3.05 11.84 2.29
C ILE A 70 -4.42 12.48 2.41
N TRP A 71 -5.32 11.89 3.20
CA TRP A 71 -6.71 12.32 3.32
C TRP A 71 -7.09 12.53 4.77
N ASP A 72 -7.62 13.71 5.09
CA ASP A 72 -8.32 13.98 6.34
C ASP A 72 -9.78 13.54 6.20
N LEU A 73 -10.22 12.59 7.01
CA LEU A 73 -11.58 12.09 6.98
C LEU A 73 -12.61 13.08 7.54
N THR A 74 -12.16 14.13 8.25
CA THR A 74 -13.03 15.23 8.69
C THR A 74 -13.33 16.23 7.57
N ASN A 75 -12.43 16.33 6.58
CA ASN A 75 -12.62 17.12 5.37
C ASN A 75 -12.12 16.34 4.15
N SER A 76 -12.95 15.40 3.69
CA SER A 76 -12.61 14.44 2.64
C SER A 76 -12.87 14.94 1.21
N SER A 77 -12.99 16.25 1.02
CA SER A 77 -13.31 16.85 -0.29
C SER A 77 -12.11 16.83 -1.24
N SER A 78 -10.90 16.95 -0.70
CA SER A 78 -9.63 16.91 -1.44
C SER A 78 -8.53 16.30 -0.57
N PRO A 79 -7.46 15.75 -1.17
CA PRO A 79 -6.32 15.26 -0.40
C PRO A 79 -5.55 16.44 0.21
N LEU A 80 -5.03 16.25 1.42
CA LEU A 80 -4.12 17.18 2.09
C LEU A 80 -2.80 17.33 1.31
N GLU A 81 -2.32 16.21 0.78
CA GLU A 81 -1.08 16.14 0.00
C GLU A 81 -1.22 15.05 -1.05
N ARG A 82 -0.64 15.28 -2.23
CA ARG A 82 -0.56 14.29 -3.31
C ARG A 82 0.83 14.32 -3.92
N ILE A 83 1.50 13.17 -3.92
CA ILE A 83 2.89 13.02 -4.35
C ILE A 83 2.93 12.02 -5.51
N ARG A 84 3.49 12.43 -6.64
CA ARG A 84 3.80 11.51 -7.74
C ARG A 84 5.05 10.71 -7.39
N CYS A 85 4.98 9.40 -7.58
CA CYS A 85 6.11 8.50 -7.37
C CYS A 85 6.95 8.41 -8.64
N ASN A 86 8.28 8.41 -8.47
CA ASN A 86 9.22 8.36 -9.59
C ASN A 86 9.34 6.96 -10.23
N GLN A 87 8.86 5.91 -9.55
CA GLN A 87 9.08 4.53 -10.00
C GLN A 87 7.79 3.70 -10.16
N SER A 88 7.79 2.99 -11.29
CA SER A 88 6.98 1.83 -11.68
C SER A 88 5.53 2.02 -12.12
N TYR A 89 5.19 1.20 -13.11
CA TYR A 89 3.84 0.87 -13.53
C TYR A 89 3.27 -0.40 -12.86
N GLY A 90 4.07 -1.13 -12.08
CA GLY A 90 3.67 -2.36 -11.42
C GLY A 90 2.59 -2.13 -10.36
N SER A 91 1.75 -3.14 -10.09
CA SER A 91 0.71 -3.03 -9.05
C SER A 91 1.33 -2.67 -7.71
N VAL A 92 0.68 -1.76 -6.96
CA VAL A 92 1.18 -1.25 -5.68
C VAL A 92 1.58 -2.41 -4.75
N ILE A 93 2.71 -2.28 -4.07
CA ILE A 93 3.06 -3.07 -2.89
C ILE A 93 3.42 -2.03 -1.82
N MET A 94 2.69 -2.03 -0.71
CA MET A 94 2.86 -1.02 0.35
C MET A 94 2.84 -1.70 1.70
N ASN A 95 3.74 -1.28 2.58
CA ASN A 95 3.69 -1.56 4.01
C ASN A 95 3.82 -0.26 4.81
N TYR A 96 3.13 -0.19 5.95
CA TYR A 96 3.20 0.92 6.89
C TYR A 96 3.36 0.37 8.29
N TYR A 97 4.36 0.87 9.02
CA TYR A 97 4.54 0.59 10.43
C TYR A 97 4.09 1.79 11.26
N ARG A 98 3.02 1.59 12.03
CA ARG A 98 2.40 2.67 12.82
C ARG A 98 3.33 3.23 13.89
N GLY A 99 4.15 2.37 14.54
CA GLY A 99 4.98 2.79 15.66
C GLY A 99 6.11 3.74 15.27
N ASN A 100 6.76 3.52 14.12
CA ASN A 100 7.88 4.34 13.66
C ASN A 100 7.51 5.27 12.48
N ARG A 101 6.28 5.13 11.96
CA ARG A 101 5.67 5.92 10.89
C ARG A 101 6.41 5.85 9.55
N PHE A 102 7.10 4.75 9.29
CA PHE A 102 7.72 4.50 7.99
C PHE A 102 6.77 3.77 7.05
N PHE A 103 6.80 4.22 5.81
CA PHE A 103 6.11 3.67 4.67
C PHE A 103 7.12 3.09 3.70
N PHE A 104 6.85 1.89 3.23
CA PHE A 104 7.66 1.21 2.24
C PHE A 104 6.82 0.97 1.01
N LEU A 105 7.18 1.62 -0.08
CA LEU A 105 6.44 1.58 -1.32
C LEU A 105 7.26 0.91 -2.41
N SER A 106 6.62 -0.01 -3.10
CA SER A 106 7.15 -0.65 -4.27
C SER A 106 6.02 -1.03 -5.25
N GLY A 107 6.37 -1.71 -6.32
CA GLY A 107 5.50 -2.25 -7.34
C GLY A 107 5.86 -3.70 -7.62
N ARG A 108 4.88 -4.52 -7.97
CA ARG A 108 5.14 -5.87 -8.45
C ARG A 108 5.99 -5.81 -9.73
N GLY A 109 7.14 -6.49 -9.73
CA GLY A 109 8.12 -6.45 -10.81
C GLY A 109 9.12 -5.31 -10.69
N ASP A 110 9.07 -4.51 -9.62
CA ASP A 110 10.09 -3.51 -9.34
C ASP A 110 11.34 -4.19 -8.81
N ASN A 111 12.46 -3.48 -8.92
CA ASN A 111 13.74 -3.86 -8.33
C ASN A 111 14.17 -2.92 -7.21
N GLY A 112 13.30 -1.99 -6.80
CA GLY A 112 13.55 -1.03 -5.72
C GLY A 112 12.37 -0.87 -4.75
N ILE A 113 12.68 -0.42 -3.55
CA ILE A 113 11.69 -0.07 -2.51
C ILE A 113 11.97 1.36 -2.09
N GLN A 114 10.99 2.24 -2.26
CA GLN A 114 11.09 3.62 -1.83
C GLN A 114 10.60 3.76 -0.40
N VAL A 115 11.38 4.45 0.43
CA VAL A 115 11.11 4.63 1.85
C VAL A 115 10.63 6.05 2.10
N TYR A 116 9.44 6.15 2.68
CA TYR A 116 8.81 7.40 3.07
C TYR A 116 8.66 7.46 4.58
N LYS A 117 8.71 8.66 5.14
CA LYS A 117 8.38 8.93 6.53
C LYS A 117 7.18 9.86 6.61
N TYR A 118 6.15 9.41 7.33
CA TYR A 118 4.98 10.22 7.61
C TYR A 118 5.19 11.05 8.86
N ASN A 119 5.14 12.37 8.71
CA ASN A 119 5.25 13.32 9.82
C ASN A 119 4.40 14.56 9.54
N ASN A 120 3.74 15.10 10.57
CA ASN A 120 2.95 16.33 10.49
C ASN A 120 2.01 16.40 9.26
N ARG A 121 1.29 15.31 8.99
CA ARG A 121 0.36 15.18 7.84
C ARG A 121 1.03 15.37 6.47
N SER A 122 2.34 15.11 6.36
CA SER A 122 3.10 15.10 5.11
C SER A 122 3.96 13.84 4.98
N MET A 123 4.24 13.44 3.74
CA MET A 123 5.02 12.27 3.36
C MET A 123 6.36 12.69 2.74
N ASN A 124 7.46 12.38 3.44
CA ASN A 124 8.81 12.74 2.99
C ASN A 124 9.56 11.50 2.51
N ILE A 125 10.21 11.57 1.35
CA ILE A 125 11.13 10.52 0.90
C ILE A 125 12.40 10.60 1.76
N VAL A 126 12.78 9.49 2.38
CA VAL A 126 13.94 9.43 3.30
C VAL A 126 14.98 8.40 2.86
N GLY A 127 14.65 7.57 1.88
CA GLY A 127 15.60 6.60 1.37
C GLY A 127 15.03 5.74 0.25
N GLN A 128 15.89 4.91 -0.30
CA GLN A 128 15.54 3.94 -1.32
C GLN A 128 16.46 2.73 -1.20
N PHE A 129 15.87 1.55 -1.29
CA PHE A 129 16.59 0.31 -1.56
C PHE A 129 16.53 0.04 -3.06
N GLN A 130 17.64 -0.43 -3.63
CA GLN A 130 17.73 -0.81 -5.04
C GLN A 130 18.46 -2.14 -5.15
N SER A 131 17.96 -3.03 -6.00
CA SER A 131 18.57 -4.31 -6.32
C SER A 131 18.75 -4.46 -7.83
N PRO A 132 19.70 -5.29 -8.29
CA PRO A 132 19.93 -5.51 -9.72
C PRO A 132 18.78 -6.28 -10.39
N HIS A 133 18.00 -7.06 -9.63
CA HIS A 133 16.95 -7.92 -10.16
C HIS A 133 15.57 -7.53 -9.63
N PRO A 134 14.52 -7.58 -10.46
CA PRO A 134 13.16 -7.36 -10.00
C PRO A 134 12.69 -8.47 -9.08
N PHE A 135 11.84 -8.14 -8.12
CA PHE A 135 11.15 -9.13 -7.28
C PHE A 135 9.70 -9.33 -7.74
N ARG A 136 9.19 -10.54 -7.53
CA ARG A 136 7.81 -10.90 -7.88
C ARG A 136 6.82 -10.43 -6.82
N ASP A 137 7.19 -10.52 -5.56
CA ASP A 137 6.40 -10.04 -4.44
C ASP A 137 7.27 -9.81 -3.20
N ILE A 138 6.69 -9.16 -2.19
CA ILE A 138 7.35 -8.85 -0.92
C ILE A 138 6.38 -9.15 0.21
N CYS A 139 6.85 -9.85 1.25
CA CYS A 139 6.17 -9.87 2.55
C CYS A 139 6.99 -9.12 3.61
N TRP A 140 6.29 -8.55 4.60
CA TRP A 140 6.88 -7.72 5.63
C TRP A 140 6.81 -8.43 6.98
N MET A 141 7.88 -8.30 7.76
CA MET A 141 7.88 -8.77 9.15
C MET A 141 6.91 -7.92 9.98
N PRO A 142 6.13 -8.47 10.92
CA PRO A 142 5.37 -7.64 11.86
C PRO A 142 6.30 -6.72 12.66
N GLN A 143 5.82 -5.53 13.00
CA GLN A 143 6.67 -4.48 13.59
C GLN A 143 7.28 -4.90 14.93
N GLU A 144 6.57 -5.74 15.68
CA GLU A 144 6.91 -6.17 17.04
C GLU A 144 8.15 -7.07 17.08
N TYR A 145 8.55 -7.62 15.92
CA TYR A 145 9.71 -8.50 15.80
C TYR A 145 10.93 -7.84 15.14
N LEU A 146 10.85 -6.55 14.86
CA LEU A 146 12.02 -5.80 14.39
C LEU A 146 13.04 -5.67 15.51
N ASP A 147 14.33 -5.73 15.16
CA ASP A 147 15.40 -5.59 16.14
C ASP A 147 15.59 -4.12 16.54
N SER A 148 15.13 -3.80 17.75
CA SER A 148 15.25 -2.45 18.32
C SER A 148 16.70 -2.07 18.65
N ASN A 149 17.58 -3.04 18.96
CA ASN A 149 18.98 -2.78 19.31
C ASN A 149 19.79 -2.31 18.10
N SER A 150 19.44 -2.79 16.90
CA SER A 150 20.05 -2.36 15.63
C SER A 150 19.27 -1.23 14.94
N HIS A 151 18.26 -0.66 15.61
CA HIS A 151 17.41 0.42 15.09
C HIS A 151 16.73 0.07 13.75
N GLU A 152 16.25 -1.17 13.60
CA GLU A 152 15.52 -1.57 12.39
C GLU A 152 14.23 -0.76 12.22
N ILE A 153 14.13 -0.06 11.08
CA ILE A 153 12.90 0.65 10.70
C ILE A 153 11.92 -0.24 9.93
N GLY A 154 12.40 -1.38 9.41
CA GLY A 154 11.59 -2.37 8.72
C GLY A 154 12.38 -3.53 8.14
N ARG A 155 11.74 -4.70 8.06
CA ARG A 155 12.32 -5.92 7.48
C ARG A 155 11.32 -6.56 6.53
N CYS A 156 11.79 -6.94 5.35
CA CYS A 156 10.96 -7.61 4.35
C CYS A 156 11.69 -8.78 3.71
N PHE A 157 10.92 -9.74 3.20
CA PHE A 157 11.41 -10.90 2.48
C PHE A 157 10.93 -10.80 1.05
N ARG A 158 11.88 -10.69 0.12
CA ARG A 158 11.62 -10.50 -1.31
C ARG A 158 11.58 -11.86 -1.99
N LEU A 159 10.51 -12.15 -2.72
CA LEU A 159 10.44 -13.34 -3.57
C LEU A 159 11.23 -13.07 -4.85
N PHE A 160 12.43 -13.65 -4.91
CA PHE A 160 13.31 -13.64 -6.07
C PHE A 160 13.42 -15.06 -6.62
N LEU A 161 13.11 -15.24 -7.90
CA LEU A 161 13.28 -16.52 -8.61
C LEU A 161 14.03 -16.23 -9.90
N PRO A 162 15.28 -16.70 -10.05
CA PRO A 162 15.99 -16.65 -11.31
C PRO A 162 15.30 -17.54 -12.36
N ASP A 163 14.91 -18.77 -11.99
CA ASP A 163 14.38 -19.76 -12.94
C ASP A 163 13.42 -20.72 -12.25
N THR A 164 12.17 -20.77 -12.71
CA THR A 164 11.25 -21.91 -12.47
C THR A 164 10.15 -21.87 -13.51
N SER A 165 10.42 -22.45 -14.68
CA SER A 165 9.35 -22.89 -15.57
C SER A 165 8.72 -24.14 -14.95
N VAL A 166 7.40 -24.13 -14.80
CA VAL A 166 6.64 -25.33 -14.46
C VAL A 166 6.00 -25.82 -15.75
N VAL A 167 6.51 -26.92 -16.29
CA VAL A 167 5.89 -27.59 -17.44
C VAL A 167 4.71 -28.40 -16.90
N LEU A 168 3.51 -27.85 -17.04
CA LEU A 168 2.27 -28.56 -16.77
C LEU A 168 1.91 -29.36 -18.03
N SER A 169 1.92 -30.69 -17.94
CA SER A 169 1.46 -31.56 -19.03
C SER A 169 0.24 -32.37 -18.59
N THR A 170 -0.79 -32.39 -19.43
CA THR A 170 -1.94 -33.28 -19.27
C THR A 170 -1.61 -34.62 -19.92
N GLY A 171 -0.69 -35.37 -19.33
CA GLY A 171 -0.37 -36.69 -19.86
C GLY A 171 -1.56 -37.64 -19.74
N SER A 172 -2.28 -37.91 -20.83
CA SER A 172 -2.96 -39.19 -20.95
C SER A 172 -1.91 -40.24 -21.30
N ARG A 173 -1.42 -40.98 -20.30
CA ARG A 173 -0.76 -42.26 -20.58
C ARG A 173 -1.83 -43.21 -21.12
N ARG A 174 -1.93 -43.34 -22.45
CA ARG A 174 -2.47 -44.55 -23.06
C ARG A 174 -1.28 -45.39 -23.53
N ARG A 175 -1.27 -46.64 -23.06
CA ARG A 175 -0.32 -47.71 -23.41
C ARG A 175 -0.36 -47.99 -24.90
#